data_AF-A0A660W3I9-F1
#
_entry.id   AF-A0A660W3I9-F1
#
_cell.length_a   1.000
_cell.length_b   1.000
_cell.length_c   1.000
_cell.angle_alpha   90.00
_cell.angle_beta   90.00
_cell.angle_gamma   90.00
#
_symmetry.space_group_name_H-M   'P 1'
#
loop_
_entity.id
_entity.type
_entity.pdbx_description
1 polymer ?
#
loop_
_entity_poly.entity_id
_entity_poly.type
_entity_poly.pdbx_seq_one_letter_code
_entity_poly.pdbx_strand_id
1 'polypeptide(L)'
;MNRRINGLTIIGIIMLCVFTAHLLTKLLERGDIWWTPKEMAPSLSECRDRVRVYLRDEPIEDYLEKDSLWVVDKDGSRRKVARDDIRLRLNNWDRRRASLYGGAILDASAVTAGLMLLVSGLFVLPVIKRKQAASTASVRTDDEQGKKP
;
A
#
# COMPACT_ATOMS: atom_id res chain seq x y z
N MET A 1 19.80 -12.50 -41.26
CA MET A 1 18.75 -13.49 -40.91
C MET A 1 18.46 -13.34 -39.41
N ASN A 2 17.55 -12.43 -39.05
CA ASN A 2 17.36 -11.96 -37.67
C ASN A 2 16.50 -12.96 -36.87
N ARG A 3 17.04 -13.45 -35.74
CA ARG A 3 16.31 -14.31 -34.80
C ARG A 3 15.12 -13.53 -34.22
N ARG A 4 13.90 -14.03 -34.42
CA ARG A 4 12.66 -13.48 -33.84
C ARG A 4 12.68 -13.78 -32.33
N ILE A 5 12.50 -12.76 -31.49
CA ILE A 5 12.60 -12.83 -30.03
C ILE A 5 11.53 -13.77 -29.44
N ASN A 6 11.88 -14.55 -28.41
CA ASN A 6 10.97 -15.43 -27.66
C ASN A 6 10.14 -14.66 -26.61
N GLY A 7 8.84 -14.95 -26.53
CA GLY A 7 7.88 -14.16 -25.74
C GLY A 7 8.09 -14.16 -24.23
N LEU A 8 8.57 -15.26 -23.62
CA LEU A 8 8.89 -15.33 -22.19
C LEU A 8 10.06 -14.40 -21.80
N THR A 9 10.96 -14.12 -22.73
CA THR A 9 12.10 -13.22 -22.52
C THR A 9 11.66 -11.75 -22.53
N ILE A 10 10.61 -11.41 -23.29
CA ILE A 10 9.94 -10.10 -23.24
C ILE A 10 9.19 -9.94 -21.90
N ILE A 11 8.55 -11.01 -21.41
CA ILE A 11 7.78 -11.01 -20.15
C ILE A 11 8.69 -10.74 -18.93
N GLY A 12 9.92 -11.26 -18.92
CA GLY A 12 10.86 -11.08 -17.80
C GLY A 12 11.48 -9.68 -17.71
N ILE A 13 11.78 -9.05 -18.85
CA ILE A 13 12.35 -7.69 -18.89
C ILE A 13 11.29 -6.65 -18.52
N ILE A 14 10.02 -6.89 -18.85
CA ILE A 14 8.93 -6.01 -18.44
C ILE A 14 8.72 -6.06 -16.91
N MET A 15 8.78 -7.23 -16.27
CA MET A 15 8.70 -7.33 -14.79
C MET A 15 9.85 -6.60 -14.07
N LEU A 16 11.06 -6.59 -14.64
CA LEU A 16 12.24 -5.88 -14.15
C LEU A 16 12.04 -4.35 -14.13
N CYS A 17 11.42 -3.76 -15.15
CA CYS A 17 11.04 -2.34 -15.13
C CYS A 17 9.93 -2.04 -14.12
N VAL A 18 9.03 -3.00 -13.90
CA VAL A 18 7.83 -2.82 -13.10
C VAL A 18 8.13 -2.65 -11.61
N PHE A 19 9.08 -3.38 -11.01
CA PHE A 19 9.29 -3.30 -9.55
C PHE A 19 10.40 -2.34 -9.11
N THR A 20 11.37 -2.06 -9.98
CA THR A 20 12.44 -1.08 -9.73
C THR A 20 11.90 0.36 -9.71
N ALA A 21 10.94 0.71 -10.57
CA ALA A 21 10.22 2.00 -10.52
C ALA A 21 9.30 2.13 -9.28
N HIS A 22 8.72 1.01 -8.85
CA HIS A 22 7.78 0.90 -7.73
C HIS A 22 8.40 1.18 -6.36
N LEU A 23 9.72 1.06 -6.26
CA LEU A 23 10.46 1.18 -5.01
C LEU A 23 11.26 2.48 -4.93
N LEU A 24 11.78 2.95 -6.07
CA LEU A 24 12.56 4.18 -6.13
C LEU A 24 11.72 5.44 -5.84
N THR A 25 10.42 5.40 -6.13
CA THR A 25 9.45 6.48 -5.82
C THR A 25 8.99 6.47 -4.37
N LYS A 26 8.85 5.29 -3.74
CA LYS A 26 8.71 5.18 -2.28
C LYS A 26 9.92 5.81 -1.57
N LEU A 27 11.11 5.76 -2.19
CA LEU A 27 12.41 6.31 -1.77
C LEU A 27 12.63 7.82 -1.99
N LEU A 28 11.76 8.51 -2.75
CA LEU A 28 11.81 9.98 -2.94
C LEU A 28 10.87 10.74 -1.97
N GLU A 29 10.34 10.01 -1.01
CA GLU A 29 10.17 10.44 0.38
C GLU A 29 11.01 11.68 0.76
N ARG A 30 10.34 12.77 1.14
CA ARG A 30 10.93 13.68 2.13
C ARG A 30 10.54 13.18 3.51
N GLY A 31 11.44 12.41 4.10
CA GLY A 31 11.51 12.20 5.53
C GLY A 31 12.13 13.43 6.20
N ASP A 32 11.40 14.52 6.28
CA ASP A 32 11.70 15.62 7.21
C ASP A 32 10.37 16.13 7.73
N ILE A 33 10.29 16.35 9.03
CA ILE A 33 9.06 16.70 9.75
C ILE A 33 8.52 18.00 9.15
N TRP A 34 7.61 17.87 8.17
CA TRP A 34 6.81 18.95 7.64
C TRP A 34 5.72 19.19 8.67
N TRP A 35 6.00 20.08 9.63
CA TRP A 35 4.94 20.62 10.46
C TRP A 35 3.93 21.30 9.56
N THR A 36 2.65 21.01 9.79
CA THR A 36 1.57 21.77 9.17
C THR A 36 1.85 23.27 9.41
N PRO A 37 1.85 24.12 8.36
CA PRO A 37 1.97 25.56 8.53
C PRO A 37 0.99 26.04 9.59
N LYS A 38 1.40 26.99 10.44
CA LYS A 38 0.60 27.41 11.61
C LYS A 38 -0.77 27.93 11.20
N GLU A 39 -0.86 28.55 10.04
CA GLU A 39 -2.08 29.09 9.43
C GLU A 39 -3.07 27.99 9.04
N MET A 40 -2.59 26.76 8.89
CA MET A 40 -3.37 25.57 8.56
C MET A 40 -3.42 24.58 9.74
N ALA A 41 -2.95 24.97 10.92
CA ALA A 41 -2.96 24.12 12.09
C ALA A 41 -4.43 23.86 12.50
N PRO A 42 -4.89 22.60 12.48
CA PRO A 42 -6.25 22.28 12.90
C PRO A 42 -6.46 22.62 14.37
N SER A 43 -7.67 23.03 14.70
CA SER A 43 -8.11 23.25 16.07
C SER A 43 -8.08 21.94 16.87
N LEU A 44 -8.05 22.06 18.20
CA LEU A 44 -8.09 20.90 19.07
C LEU A 44 -9.36 20.04 18.85
N SER A 45 -10.50 20.68 18.60
CA SER A 45 -11.76 20.00 18.27
C SER A 45 -11.67 19.17 17.00
N GLU A 46 -10.96 19.64 15.99
CA GLU A 46 -10.78 18.94 14.71
C GLU A 46 -9.81 17.75 14.81
N CYS A 47 -8.95 17.71 15.84
CA CYS A 47 -7.97 16.64 16.02
C CYS A 47 -8.33 15.61 17.09
N ARG A 48 -9.57 15.62 17.63
CA ARG A 48 -9.99 14.73 18.73
C ARG A 48 -9.83 13.24 18.46
N ASP A 49 -9.83 12.83 17.19
CA ASP A 49 -9.60 11.46 16.72
C ASP A 49 -8.10 11.09 16.61
N ARG A 50 -7.21 12.08 16.48
CA ARG A 50 -5.76 11.93 16.27
C ARG A 50 -4.92 12.22 17.51
N VAL A 51 -5.30 13.24 18.28
CA VAL A 51 -4.63 13.63 19.52
C VAL A 51 -5.67 14.02 20.57
N ARG A 52 -5.40 13.63 21.81
CA ARG A 52 -6.08 14.19 22.98
C ARG A 52 -5.06 14.89 23.85
N VAL A 53 -5.38 16.11 24.26
CA VAL A 53 -4.54 16.92 25.14
C VAL A 53 -5.16 16.86 26.52
N TYR A 54 -4.32 16.54 27.51
CA TYR A 54 -4.71 16.43 28.89
C TYR A 54 -3.96 17.46 29.71
N LEU A 55 -4.65 18.00 30.71
CA LEU A 55 -4.04 18.70 31.82
C LEU A 55 -4.13 17.77 33.04
N ARG A 56 -2.99 17.26 33.48
CA ARG A 56 -2.84 16.12 34.40
C ARG A 56 -3.52 14.86 33.86
N ASP A 57 -4.68 14.51 34.41
CA ASP A 57 -5.43 13.30 34.09
C ASP A 57 -6.81 13.63 33.49
N GLU A 58 -7.12 14.91 33.26
CA GLU A 58 -8.39 15.38 32.70
C GLU A 58 -8.20 16.01 31.30
N PRO A 59 -9.16 15.84 30.37
CA PRO A 59 -9.12 16.48 29.06
C PRO A 59 -9.05 18.00 29.17
N ILE A 60 -8.22 18.65 28.36
CA ILE A 60 -8.07 20.12 28.42
C ILE A 60 -9.38 20.84 28.04
N GLU A 61 -10.24 20.21 27.25
CA GLU A 61 -11.55 20.74 26.87
C GLU A 61 -12.45 21.00 28.09
N ASP A 62 -12.38 20.13 29.10
CA ASP A 62 -13.17 20.27 30.32
C ASP A 62 -12.71 21.49 31.17
N TYR A 63 -11.44 21.88 31.05
CA TYR A 63 -10.90 23.09 31.68
C TYR A 63 -11.29 24.36 30.91
N LEU A 64 -11.36 24.27 29.58
CA LEU A 64 -11.77 25.38 28.72
C LEU A 64 -13.26 25.69 28.88
N GLU A 65 -14.12 24.67 29.01
CA GLU A 65 -15.55 24.84 29.29
C GLU A 65 -15.81 25.51 30.66
N LYS A 66 -14.90 25.33 31.61
CA LYS A 66 -14.96 25.91 32.97
C LYS A 66 -14.26 27.26 33.09
N ASP A 67 -13.76 27.82 31.98
CA ASP A 67 -12.98 29.07 31.91
C ASP A 67 -11.80 29.11 32.90
N SER A 68 -11.18 27.95 33.16
CA SER A 68 -10.16 27.78 34.20
C SER A 68 -8.92 27.11 33.63
N LEU A 69 -7.96 27.89 33.13
CA LEU A 69 -6.61 27.45 32.77
C LEU A 69 -5.65 27.48 33.98
N TRP A 70 -6.16 27.06 35.14
CA TRP A 70 -5.39 26.97 36.38
C TRP A 70 -5.36 25.54 36.87
N VAL A 71 -4.21 25.14 37.40
CA VAL A 71 -4.05 23.85 38.04
C VAL A 71 -4.28 24.04 39.54
N VAL A 72 -5.17 23.23 40.12
CA VAL A 72 -5.42 23.20 41.57
C VAL A 72 -4.63 22.05 42.18
N ASP A 73 -3.70 22.35 43.08
CA ASP A 73 -2.93 21.34 43.80
C ASP A 73 -3.74 20.70 44.93
N LYS A 74 -3.25 19.58 45.48
CA LYS A 74 -3.94 18.82 46.53
C LYS A 74 -4.17 19.64 47.81
N ASP A 75 -3.37 20.67 48.02
CA ASP A 75 -3.49 21.64 49.11
C ASP A 75 -4.49 22.76 48.82
N GLY A 76 -5.17 22.73 47.67
CA GLY A 76 -6.13 23.74 47.23
C GLY A 76 -5.48 24.99 46.62
N SER A 77 -4.14 25.04 46.55
CA SER A 77 -3.45 26.18 45.94
C SER A 77 -3.63 26.19 44.42
N ARG A 78 -3.84 27.38 43.86
CA ARG A 78 -3.90 27.57 42.40
C ARG A 78 -2.52 27.92 41.90
N ARG A 79 -2.04 27.18 40.91
CA ARG A 79 -0.79 27.50 40.21
C ARG A 79 -0.99 27.54 38.71
N LYS A 80 -0.05 28.20 38.04
CA LYS A 80 0.03 28.21 36.58
C LYS A 80 0.28 26.79 36.07
N VAL A 81 -0.29 26.50 34.90
CA VAL A 81 -0.02 25.28 34.14
C VAL A 81 1.48 25.20 33.86
N ALA A 82 2.11 24.10 34.29
CA ALA A 82 3.49 23.79 33.96
C ALA A 82 3.53 22.84 32.76
N ARG A 83 4.69 22.74 32.10
CA ARG A 83 4.87 21.83 30.95
C ARG A 83 4.56 20.37 31.31
N ASP A 84 4.92 19.97 32.53
CA ASP A 84 4.74 18.59 33.01
C ASP A 84 3.28 18.23 33.32
N ASP A 85 2.40 19.23 33.44
CA ASP A 85 0.97 18.98 33.55
C ASP A 85 0.35 18.65 32.19
N ILE A 86 0.99 19.00 31.08
CA ILE A 86 0.41 18.80 29.75
C ILE A 86 0.83 17.42 29.24
N ARG A 87 -0.15 16.55 29.03
CA ARG A 87 0.07 15.22 28.43
C ARG A 87 -0.63 15.11 27.10
N LEU A 88 0.03 14.47 26.15
CA LEU A 88 -0.53 14.19 24.83
C LEU A 88 -0.78 12.69 24.69
N ARG A 89 -2.01 12.32 24.34
CA ARG A 89 -2.32 10.97 23.87
C ARG A 89 -2.46 11.01 22.36
N LEU A 90 -1.50 10.41 21.67
CA LEU A 90 -1.51 10.28 20.22
C LEU A 90 -2.22 8.99 19.81
N ASN A 91 -3.14 9.08 18.87
CA ASN A 91 -3.71 7.92 18.23
C ASN A 91 -2.70 7.40 17.19
N ASN A 92 -2.13 6.23 17.45
CA ASN A 92 -1.17 5.59 16.56
C ASN A 92 -1.81 4.62 15.56
N TRP A 93 -3.15 4.61 15.48
CA TRP A 93 -3.88 3.69 14.60
C TRP A 93 -3.49 3.85 13.14
N ASP A 94 -3.30 5.07 12.66
CA ASP A 94 -2.86 5.33 11.28
C ASP A 94 -1.50 4.69 10.99
N ARG A 95 -0.57 4.77 11.95
CA ARG A 95 0.75 4.14 11.85
C ARG A 95 0.66 2.61 11.89
N ARG A 96 -0.21 2.07 12.74
CA ARG A 96 -0.46 0.62 12.82
C ARG A 96 -1.12 0.11 11.54
N ARG A 97 -2.11 0.82 11.02
CA ARG A 97 -2.77 0.52 9.73
C ARG A 97 -1.76 0.58 8.58
N ALA A 98 -0.87 1.58 8.58
CA ALA A 98 0.20 1.68 7.61
C ALA A 98 1.14 0.45 7.62
N SER A 99 1.49 -0.06 8.81
CA SER A 99 2.33 -1.25 8.93
C SER A 99 1.68 -2.54 8.40
N LEU A 100 0.33 -2.60 8.35
CA LEU A 100 -0.39 -3.76 7.82
C LEU A 100 -0.44 -3.79 6.29
N TYR A 101 -0.27 -2.65 5.61
CA TYR A 101 -0.27 -2.61 4.15
C TYR A 101 0.86 -3.41 3.51
N GLY A 102 2.01 -3.55 4.20
CA GLY A 102 3.14 -4.34 3.70
C GLY A 102 2.76 -5.79 3.42
N GLY A 103 2.13 -6.46 4.39
CA GLY A 103 1.64 -7.83 4.22
C GLY A 103 0.52 -7.94 3.19
N ALA A 104 -0.46 -7.02 3.25
CA ALA A 104 -1.59 -7.01 2.32
C ALA A 104 -1.16 -6.84 0.85
N ILE A 105 -0.10 -6.08 0.57
CA ILE A 105 0.45 -5.91 -0.79
C ILE A 105 1.10 -7.21 -1.28
N LEU A 106 1.84 -7.92 -0.41
CA LEU A 106 2.45 -9.19 -0.75
C LEU A 106 1.37 -10.25 -1.04
N ASP A 107 0.36 -10.35 -0.17
CA ASP A 107 -0.76 -11.27 -0.36
C ASP A 107 -1.52 -10.97 -1.65
N ALA A 108 -1.80 -9.69 -1.92
CA ALA A 108 -2.43 -9.27 -3.18
C ALA A 108 -1.59 -9.63 -4.41
N SER A 109 -0.25 -9.51 -4.33
CA SER A 109 0.65 -9.90 -5.43
C SER A 109 0.62 -11.41 -5.70
N ALA A 110 0.60 -12.22 -4.64
CA ALA A 110 0.55 -13.68 -4.73
C ALA A 110 -0.79 -14.16 -5.30
N VAL A 111 -1.91 -13.58 -4.83
CA VAL A 111 -3.25 -13.83 -5.40
C VAL A 111 -3.29 -13.49 -6.88
N THR A 112 -2.72 -12.34 -7.27
CA THR A 112 -2.68 -11.90 -8.67
C THR A 112 -1.88 -12.86 -9.55
N ALA A 113 -0.71 -13.32 -9.08
CA ALA A 113 0.10 -14.32 -9.78
C ALA A 113 -0.63 -15.66 -9.92
N GLY A 114 -1.28 -16.13 -8.85
CA GLY A 114 -2.08 -17.36 -8.87
C GLY A 114 -3.24 -17.30 -9.86
N LEU A 115 -3.97 -16.19 -9.90
CA LEU A 115 -5.06 -15.97 -10.83
C LEU A 115 -4.59 -15.98 -12.30
N MET A 116 -3.45 -15.35 -12.60
CA MET A 116 -2.83 -15.35 -13.94
C MET A 116 -2.48 -16.76 -14.41
N LEU A 117 -1.92 -17.59 -13.53
CA LEU A 117 -1.60 -18.98 -13.83
C LEU A 117 -2.86 -19.82 -14.04
N LEU A 118 -3.87 -19.64 -13.21
CA LEU A 118 -5.15 -20.34 -13.33
C LEU A 118 -5.84 -20.06 -14.67
N VAL A 119 -5.95 -18.78 -15.04
CA VAL A 119 -6.52 -18.34 -16.33
C VAL A 119 -5.71 -18.92 -17.50
N SER A 120 -4.39 -18.90 -17.41
CA SER A 120 -3.51 -19.46 -18.44
C SER A 120 -3.70 -20.97 -18.60
N GLY A 121 -3.87 -21.69 -17.49
CA GLY A 121 -4.07 -23.14 -17.47
C GLY A 121 -5.42 -23.58 -18.04
N LEU A 122 -6.51 -22.91 -17.65
CA LEU A 122 -7.88 -23.26 -18.07
C LEU A 122 -8.15 -22.91 -19.54
N PHE A 123 -7.65 -21.76 -20.01
CA PHE A 123 -8.10 -21.20 -21.28
C PHE A 123 -7.00 -21.08 -22.33
N VAL A 124 -5.76 -20.78 -21.96
CA VAL A 124 -4.69 -20.47 -22.93
C VAL A 124 -4.00 -21.74 -23.43
N LEU A 125 -3.57 -22.62 -22.53
CA LEU A 125 -2.84 -23.84 -22.90
C LEU A 125 -3.65 -24.84 -23.77
N PRO A 126 -4.95 -25.11 -23.51
CA PRO A 126 -5.73 -26.04 -24.32
C PRO A 126 -5.94 -25.56 -25.76
N VAL A 127 -6.12 -24.24 -25.95
CA VAL A 127 -6.31 -23.61 -27.27
C VAL A 127 -5.03 -23.72 -28.10
N ILE A 128 -3.85 -23.52 -27.50
CA ILE A 128 -2.55 -23.67 -28.16
C ILE A 128 -2.34 -25.13 -28.59
N LYS A 129 -2.63 -26.09 -27.71
CA LYS A 129 -2.49 -27.52 -28.02
C LYS A 129 -3.39 -27.96 -29.18
N ARG A 130 -4.66 -27.50 -29.23
CA ARG A 130 -5.59 -27.83 -30.34
C ARG A 130 -5.13 -27.29 -31.68
N LYS A 131 -4.62 -26.05 -31.73
CA LYS A 131 -4.07 -25.46 -32.96
C LYS A 131 -2.83 -26.19 -33.47
N GLN A 132 -1.93 -26.59 -32.56
CA GLN A 132 -0.75 -27.38 -32.93
C GLN A 132 -1.16 -28.74 -33.51
N ALA A 133 -2.14 -29.42 -32.91
CA ALA A 133 -2.64 -30.69 -33.41
C ALA A 133 -3.25 -30.57 -34.82
N ALA A 134 -4.05 -29.52 -35.09
CA ALA A 134 -4.65 -29.29 -36.40
C ALA A 134 -3.61 -28.96 -37.49
N SER A 135 -2.57 -28.18 -37.15
CA SER A 135 -1.48 -27.86 -38.08
C SER A 135 -0.63 -29.07 -38.46
N THR A 136 -0.38 -29.97 -37.51
CA THR A 136 0.39 -31.20 -37.78
C THR A 136 -0.43 -32.18 -38.63
N ALA A 137 -1.76 -32.18 -38.49
CA ALA A 137 -2.63 -33.04 -39.29
C ALA A 137 -2.68 -32.60 -40.76
N SER A 138 -2.78 -31.30 -41.07
CA SER A 138 -2.85 -30.82 -42.46
C SER A 138 -1.57 -31.10 -43.25
N VAL A 139 -0.40 -30.85 -42.65
CA VAL A 139 0.93 -31.12 -43.25
C VAL A 139 1.08 -32.59 -43.64
N ARG A 140 0.52 -33.51 -42.84
CA ARG A 140 0.59 -34.95 -43.08
C ARG A 140 -0.28 -35.41 -44.26
N THR A 141 -1.43 -34.77 -44.48
CA THR A 141 -2.30 -35.02 -45.65
C THR A 141 -1.70 -34.51 -46.96
N ASP A 142 -0.97 -33.40 -46.94
CA ASP A 142 -0.33 -32.84 -48.13
C ASP A 142 0.86 -33.71 -48.58
N ASP A 143 1.64 -34.25 -47.63
CA ASP A 143 2.72 -35.22 -47.91
C ASP A 143 2.18 -36.54 -48.50
N GLU A 144 0.98 -36.97 -48.10
CA GLU A 144 0.35 -38.17 -48.67
C GLU A 144 -0.23 -37.93 -50.08
N GLN A 145 -0.71 -36.73 -50.39
CA GLN A 145 -1.21 -36.39 -51.74
C GLN A 145 -0.10 -36.13 -52.75
N GLY A 146 1.04 -35.57 -52.33
CA GLY A 146 2.22 -35.35 -53.19
C GLY A 146 2.98 -36.61 -53.60
N LYS A 147 2.62 -37.78 -53.04
CA LYS A 147 3.29 -39.07 -53.28
C LYS A 147 2.54 -39.98 -54.26
N LYS A 148 1.43 -39.53 -54.85
CA LYS A 148 0.74 -40.27 -55.91
C LYS A 148 1.43 -39.99 -57.27
N PRO A 149 1.94 -41.03 -57.97
CA PRO A 149 2.57 -40.89 -59.29
C PRO A 149 1.58 -40.52 -60.38
#